data_AF-A0A7S6RG89-F1
#
_entry.id   AF-A0A7S6RG89-F1
#
_cell.length_a   1.000
_cell.length_b   1.000
_cell.length_c   1.000
_cell.angle_alpha   90.00
_cell.angle_beta   90.00
_cell.angle_gamma   90.00
#
_symmetry.space_group_name_H-M   'P 1'
#
loop_
_entity.id
_entity.type
_entity.pdbx_description
1 polymer ?
#
loop_
_entity_poly.entity_id
_entity_poly.type
_entity_poly.pdbx_seq_one_letter_code
_entity_poly.pdbx_strand_id
1 'polypeptide(L)' 'MIPTLILAWIVFVILLKVLKTTLKNALTIAAILILLNVGFGITPEDIWQQIRQITQTISPQQ' A
#
# COMPACT_ATOMS: atom_id res chain seq x y z
N MET A 1 6.88 -18.78 29.70
CA MET A 1 5.60 -18.61 30.40
C MET A 1 4.47 -18.78 29.39
N ILE A 2 3.52 -19.68 29.63
CA ILE A 2 2.42 -20.01 28.71
C ILE A 2 1.62 -18.80 28.18
N PRO A 3 1.26 -17.76 28.97
CA PRO A 3 0.49 -16.62 28.46
C PRO A 3 1.19 -15.83 27.34
N THR A 4 2.54 -15.76 27.37
CA THR A 4 3.32 -15.07 26.33
C THR A 4 3.20 -15.75 24.97
N LEU A 5 3.13 -17.09 24.96
CA LEU A 5 3.02 -17.88 23.73
C LEU A 5 1.66 -17.71 23.07
N ILE A 6 0.59 -17.62 23.88
CA ILE A 6 -0.77 -17.36 23.42
C ILE A 6 -0.86 -15.96 22.79
N LEU A 7 -0.25 -14.96 23.43
CA LEU A 7 -0.27 -13.59 22.92
C LEU A 7 0.50 -13.47 21.60
N ALA A 8 1.67 -14.10 21.50
CA ALA A 8 2.45 -14.16 20.26
C ALA A 8 1.68 -14.84 19.12
N TRP A 9 0.96 -15.93 19.41
CA TRP A 9 0.13 -16.61 18.43
C TRP A 9 -1.01 -15.74 17.90
N ILE A 10 -1.68 -14.98 18.78
CA ILE A 10 -2.75 -14.05 18.37
C ILE A 10 -2.20 -12.98 17.43
N VAL A 11 -1.08 -12.35 17.80
CA VAL A 11 -0.44 -11.32 16.96
C VAL A 11 -0.01 -11.92 15.62
N PHE A 12 0.56 -13.11 15.61
CA PHE A 12 0.96 -13.81 14.39
C PHE A 12 -0.23 -14.07 13.45
N VAL A 13 -1.35 -14.55 13.98
CA VAL A 13 -2.58 -14.76 13.19
C VAL A 13 -3.12 -13.44 12.64
N ILE A 14 -3.09 -12.35 13.42
CA ILE A 14 -3.48 -11.01 12.96
C ILE A 14 -2.54 -10.54 11.85
N LEU A 15 -1.23 -10.73 12.00
CA LEU A 15 -0.24 -10.36 11.00
C LEU A 15 -0.49 -11.08 9.68
N LEU A 16 -0.79 -12.38 9.71
CA LEU A 16 -1.15 -13.16 8.52
C LEU A 16 -2.46 -12.69 7.88
N LYS A 17 -3.46 -12.29 8.68
CA LYS A 17 -4.71 -11.69 8.17
C LYS A 17 -4.44 -10.37 7.47
N VAL A 18 -3.69 -9.48 8.11
CA VAL A 18 -3.30 -8.18 7.54
C VAL A 18 -2.50 -8.38 6.27
N LEU A 19 -1.55 -9.32 6.25
CA LEU A 19 -0.76 -9.63 5.06
C LEU A 19 -1.63 -10.06 3.89
N LYS A 20 -2.61 -10.95 4.11
CA LYS A 20 -3.56 -11.35 3.05
C LYS A 20 -4.41 -10.19 2.53
N THR A 21 -4.83 -9.29 3.42
CA THR A 21 -5.57 -8.07 3.06
C THR A 21 -4.69 -7.11 2.26
N THR A 22 -3.47 -6.86 2.71
CA THR A 22 -2.49 -6.02 2.02
C THR A 22 -2.16 -6.59 0.65
N LEU A 23 -2.01 -7.91 0.53
CA LEU A 23 -1.69 -8.56 -0.74
C LEU A 23 -2.84 -8.40 -1.76
N LYS A 24 -4.09 -8.56 -1.33
CA LYS A 24 -5.26 -8.30 -2.18
C LYS A 24 -5.33 -6.84 -2.63
N ASN A 25 -5.12 -5.91 -1.70
CA ASN A 25 -5.13 -4.47 -2.02
C ASN A 25 -3.97 -4.11 -2.96
N ALA A 26 -2.75 -4.59 -2.68
CA ALA A 26 -1.58 -4.38 -3.52
C ALA A 26 -1.77 -4.97 -4.92
N LEU A 27 -2.40 -6.14 -5.03
CA LEU A 27 -2.71 -6.74 -6.33
C LEU A 27 -3.71 -5.90 -7.14
N THR A 28 -4.77 -5.39 -6.51
CA THR A 28 -5.72 -4.49 -7.18
C THR A 28 -5.04 -3.19 -7.61
N ILE A 29 -4.22 -2.59 -6.74
CA ILE A 29 -3.45 -1.39 -7.07
C ILE A 29 -2.49 -1.68 -8.23
N ALA A 30 -1.75 -2.78 -8.18
CA ALA A 30 -0.85 -3.19 -9.25
C ALA A 30 -1.60 -3.42 -10.56
N ALA A 31 -2.78 -4.07 -10.54
CA ALA A 31 -3.60 -4.26 -11.72
C ALA A 31 -4.03 -2.93 -12.34
N ILE A 32 -4.45 -1.95 -11.52
CA ILE A 32 -4.80 -0.59 -11.98
C ILE A 32 -3.57 0.11 -12.56
N LEU A 33 -2.42 0.04 -11.88
CA LEU A 33 -1.16 0.63 -12.36
C LEU A 33 -0.72 0.03 -13.69
N ILE A 34 -0.82 -1.29 -13.86
CA ILE A 34 -0.49 -1.97 -15.10
C ILE A 34 -1.46 -1.57 -16.21
N LEU A 35 -2.77 -1.52 -15.92
CA LEU A 35 -3.77 -1.05 -16.88
C LEU A 35 -3.51 0.38 -17.32
N LEU A 36 -3.14 1.26 -16.39
CA LEU A 36 -2.81 2.65 -16.70
C LEU A 36 -1.50 2.74 -17.50
N ASN A 37 -0.50 1.94 -17.15
CA ASN A 37 0.77 1.90 -17.86
C ASN A 37 0.61 1.38 -19.30
N VAL A 38 -0.18 0.33 -19.49
CA VAL A 38 -0.43 -0.27 -20.81
C VAL A 38 -1.41 0.57 -21.63
N GLY A 39 -2.44 1.16 -21.01
CA GLY A 39 -3.47 1.94 -21.70
C GLY A 39 -3.10 3.40 -21.97
N PHE A 40 -2.34 4.03 -21.08
CA PHE A 40 -2.01 5.45 -21.13
C PHE A 40 -0.51 5.74 -21.16
N GLY A 41 0.36 4.72 -21.03
CA GLY A 41 1.82 4.90 -21.01
C GLY A 41 2.38 5.48 -19.70
N ILE A 42 1.53 5.68 -18.68
CA ILE A 42 1.91 6.36 -17.43
C ILE A 42 2.64 5.36 -16.53
N THR A 43 3.84 5.69 -16.06
CA THR A 43 4.55 4.82 -15.11
C THR A 43 4.10 5.08 -13.67
N PRO A 44 4.22 4.09 -12.77
CA PRO A 44 3.94 4.31 -11.34
C PRO A 44 4.76 5.47 -10.74
N GLU A 45 5.97 5.68 -11.25
CA GLU A 45 6.84 6.78 -10.84
C GLU A 45 6.24 8.15 -11.17
N ASP A 46 5.63 8.31 -12.35
CA ASP A 46 4.97 9.55 -12.75
C ASP A 46 3.80 9.90 -11.82
N ILE A 47 2.99 8.89 -11.46
CA ILE A 47 1.88 9.05 -10.52
C ILE A 47 2.40 9.52 -9.16
N TRP A 48 3.50 8.91 -8.68
CA TRP A 48 4.12 9.31 -7.42
C TRP A 48 4.67 10.74 -7.49
N GLN A 49 5.32 11.14 -8.58
CA GLN A 49 5.74 12.53 -8.79
C GLN A 49 4.54 13.49 -8.70
N GLN A 50 3.44 13.14 -9.37
CA GLN A 50 2.25 13.98 -9.43
C GLN A 50 1.58 14.12 -8.07
N ILE A 51 1.50 13.02 -7.29
CA ILE A 51 1.01 13.06 -5.91
C ILE A 51 1.92 13.95 -5.05
N ARG A 52 3.25 13.83 -5.18
CA ARG A 52 4.20 14.69 -4.44
C ARG A 52 4.02 16.16 -4.80
N GLN A 53 3.89 16.47 -6.08
CA GLN A 53 3.68 17.82 -6.58
C GLN A 53 2.35 18.41 -6.10
N ILE A 54 1.26 17.63 -6.13
CA ILE A 54 -0.02 18.03 -5.55
C ILE A 54 0.19 18.31 -4.07
N THR A 55 0.75 17.37 -3.31
CA THR A 55 1.00 17.50 -1.85
C THR A 55 1.82 18.75 -1.50
N GLN A 56 2.82 19.10 -2.31
CA GLN A 56 3.61 20.33 -2.17
C GLN A 56 2.80 21.58 -2.51
N THR A 57 1.91 21.52 -3.50
CA THR A 57 1.04 22.64 -3.90
C THR A 57 -0.06 22.89 -2.86
N ILE A 58 -0.61 21.83 -2.25
CA ILE A 58 -1.58 21.92 -1.15
C ILE A 58 -0.95 22.08 0.24
N SER A 59 0.38 21.97 0.35
CA SER A 59 1.15 22.41 1.53
C SER A 59 1.87 23.73 1.20
N PRO A 60 1.15 24.85 1.03
CA PRO A 60 1.82 26.14 1.14
C PRO A 60 2.46 26.18 2.54
N GLN A 61 3.73 26.53 2.58
CA GLN A 61 4.51 26.64 3.81
C GLN A 61 3.70 27.38 4.89
N GLN A 62 3.69 26.84 6.12
CA GLN A 62 3.39 27.65 7.30
C GLN A 62 4.41 28.78 7.41
#